data_AF-A0AAN6BSM1-F1
#
_entry.id   AF-A0AAN6BSM1-F1
#
_cell.length_a   1.000
_cell.length_b   1.000
_cell.length_c   1.000
_cell.angle_alpha   90.00
_cell.angle_beta   90.00
_cell.angle_gamma   90.00
#
_symmetry.space_group_name_H-M   'P 1'
#
loop_
_entity.id
_entity.type
_entity.pdbx_description
1 polymer ?
#
loop_
_entity_poly.entity_id
_entity_poly.type
_entity_poly.pdbx_seq_one_letter_code
_entity_poly.pdbx_strand_id
1 'polypeptide(L)'
;MTRVYVDLVEDGLNEYAYAADRAGLSYSLSESAQGLSIELNGFSDKMSVLVEKVLLGVRDLEIKQGRFDVAKERVREAYKNFDYMDPYRQINAFARMLISERSWAPFQMLEELPAVTAEDIRSYFPGLLRQMHIEILVHDNLYKEDALNITKLVKSTLRPYRLPESQWPSRRAIALPNGANHLYERDLRSMTDETFKEHEIGLVNKRLEKLKNLGQETSRFWTHNTSEVFDFEQGPCSLTNSVDQISTAYRDVENIEPLTKDILEFFNQYIHPSSSTRAKLSIHLIARASTGTSAAAGDCAAAAENPDASVLRENQDLVAVNGYEPSVSNTRIPVKVENVKEWKASLHLSAAATPVRGLTEFAEFGSKS
;
A
#
# COMPACT_ATOMS: atom_id res chain seq x y z
N MET A 1 -5.39 20.14 1.69
CA MET A 1 -6.38 20.39 2.76
C MET A 1 -6.44 19.25 3.77
N THR A 2 -6.74 18.01 3.38
CA THR A 2 -6.81 16.85 4.30
C THR A 2 -5.58 16.64 5.16
N ARG A 3 -4.38 16.69 4.57
CA ARG A 3 -3.14 16.58 5.35
C ARG A 3 -3.02 17.65 6.46
N VAL A 4 -3.33 18.90 6.15
CA VAL A 4 -3.31 20.01 7.12
C VAL A 4 -4.37 19.80 8.21
N TYR A 5 -5.56 19.32 7.84
CA TYR A 5 -6.62 19.02 8.80
C TYR A 5 -6.23 17.87 9.74
N VAL A 6 -5.63 16.79 9.22
CA VAL A 6 -5.09 15.68 10.02
C VAL A 6 -4.10 16.22 11.04
N ASP A 7 -3.09 16.97 10.58
CA ASP A 7 -2.09 17.58 11.47
C ASP A 7 -2.75 18.49 12.54
N LEU A 8 -3.83 19.22 12.21
CA LEU A 8 -4.57 20.04 13.18
C LEU A 8 -5.34 19.22 14.23
N VAL A 9 -5.95 18.11 13.83
CA VAL A 9 -6.65 17.21 14.75
C VAL A 9 -5.66 16.54 15.69
N GLU A 10 -4.55 16.01 15.16
CA GLU A 10 -3.49 15.38 15.96
C GLU A 10 -2.91 16.38 16.97
N ASP A 11 -2.65 17.59 16.51
CA ASP A 11 -2.15 18.68 17.34
C ASP A 11 -3.14 19.09 18.45
N GLY A 12 -4.44 19.14 18.16
CA GLY A 12 -5.49 19.42 19.13
C GLY A 12 -5.74 18.29 20.14
N LEU A 13 -5.47 17.04 19.75
CA LEU A 13 -5.64 15.86 20.59
C LEU A 13 -4.36 15.45 21.33
N ASN A 14 -3.22 16.08 21.05
CA ASN A 14 -1.90 15.64 21.50
C ASN A 14 -1.78 15.45 23.03
N GLU A 15 -2.34 16.37 23.84
CA GLU A 15 -2.30 16.24 25.31
C GLU A 15 -3.07 15.01 25.80
N TYR A 16 -4.23 14.75 25.20
CA TYR A 16 -5.04 13.58 25.51
C TYR A 16 -4.38 12.29 25.00
N ALA A 17 -3.84 12.34 23.78
CA ALA A 17 -3.09 11.26 23.14
C ALA A 17 -1.94 10.77 24.02
N TYR A 18 -1.19 11.70 24.62
CA TYR A 18 -0.06 11.38 25.47
C TYR A 18 -0.47 10.60 26.73
N ALA A 19 -1.61 10.94 27.33
CA ALA A 19 -2.13 10.19 28.47
C ALA A 19 -2.61 8.79 28.06
N ALA A 20 -3.25 8.67 26.89
CA ALA A 20 -3.69 7.40 26.33
C ALA A 20 -2.49 6.48 26.00
N ASP A 21 -1.44 7.04 25.39
CA ASP A 21 -0.24 6.28 24.99
C ASP A 21 0.47 5.68 26.21
N ARG A 22 0.61 6.46 27.29
CA ARG A 22 1.11 5.95 28.58
C ARG A 22 0.24 4.88 29.21
N ALA A 23 -1.05 4.83 28.87
CA ALA A 23 -1.98 3.79 29.29
C ALA A 23 -2.01 2.60 28.31
N GLY A 24 -1.12 2.55 27.32
CA GLY A 24 -1.05 1.49 26.31
C GLY A 24 -2.11 1.59 25.22
N LEU A 25 -2.58 2.81 24.91
CA LEU A 25 -3.55 3.09 23.86
C LEU A 25 -2.98 4.12 22.90
N SER A 26 -2.94 3.79 21.63
CA SER A 26 -2.54 4.73 20.59
C SER A 26 -3.65 4.89 19.56
N TYR A 27 -3.66 6.05 18.91
CA TYR A 27 -4.42 6.27 17.70
C TYR A 27 -3.49 6.84 16.64
N SER A 28 -3.86 6.66 15.38
CA SER A 28 -3.27 7.39 14.27
C SER A 28 -4.37 7.90 13.35
N LEU A 29 -4.14 9.08 12.79
CA LEU A 29 -5.01 9.70 11.82
C LEU A 29 -4.21 9.91 10.53
N SER A 30 -4.75 9.49 9.40
CA SER A 30 -4.05 9.66 8.12
C SER A 30 -5.01 9.94 6.97
N GLU A 31 -4.50 10.62 5.96
CA GLU A 31 -5.18 10.75 4.69
C GLU A 31 -5.09 9.45 3.88
N SER A 32 -6.17 9.11 3.19
CA SER A 32 -6.18 8.04 2.20
C SER A 32 -6.66 8.58 0.85
N ALA A 33 -6.43 7.81 -0.23
CA ALA A 33 -6.93 8.18 -1.56
C ALA A 33 -8.46 8.30 -1.61
N GLN A 34 -9.18 7.70 -0.66
CA GLN A 34 -10.64 7.65 -0.60
C GLN A 34 -11.21 8.52 0.53
N GLY A 35 -10.39 9.13 1.39
CA GLY A 35 -10.86 9.99 2.48
C GLY A 35 -9.92 10.04 3.69
N LEU A 36 -10.47 9.79 4.87
CA LEU A 36 -9.79 9.83 6.16
C LEU A 36 -9.71 8.42 6.75
N SER A 37 -8.56 8.04 7.28
CA SER A 37 -8.35 6.78 7.98
C SER A 37 -8.05 7.06 9.45
N ILE A 38 -8.83 6.45 10.34
CA ILE A 38 -8.63 6.51 11.79
C ILE A 38 -8.34 5.10 12.27
N GLU A 39 -7.16 4.90 12.84
CA GLU A 39 -6.74 3.61 13.42
C GLU A 39 -6.54 3.78 14.92
N LEU A 40 -7.03 2.83 15.70
CA LEU A 40 -6.84 2.78 17.14
C LEU A 40 -6.40 1.38 17.54
N ASN A 41 -5.43 1.29 18.45
CA ASN A 41 -4.85 0.03 18.90
C ASN A 41 -4.41 0.14 20.37
N GLY A 42 -4.46 -0.97 21.10
CA GLY A 42 -4.13 -1.02 22.52
C GLY A 42 -5.13 -1.82 23.34
N PHE A 43 -5.13 -1.62 24.66
CA PHE A 43 -5.99 -2.37 25.59
C PHE A 43 -7.49 -2.04 25.44
N SER A 44 -8.36 -3.05 25.50
CA SER A 44 -9.80 -2.89 25.22
C SER A 44 -10.58 -2.06 26.25
N ASP A 45 -10.19 -2.05 27.53
CA ASP A 45 -10.96 -1.45 28.64
C ASP A 45 -11.31 0.04 28.46
N LYS A 46 -10.44 0.82 27.83
CA LYS A 46 -10.65 2.26 27.59
C LYS A 46 -10.68 2.63 26.11
N MET A 47 -10.76 1.64 25.23
CA MET A 47 -10.78 1.83 23.78
C MET A 47 -11.98 2.67 23.34
N SER A 48 -13.19 2.36 23.83
CA SER A 48 -14.42 3.10 23.49
C SER A 48 -14.35 4.58 23.87
N VAL A 49 -13.72 4.90 25.00
CA VAL A 49 -13.51 6.27 25.46
C VAL A 49 -12.56 7.02 24.53
N LEU A 50 -11.45 6.38 24.13
CA LEU A 50 -10.51 6.97 23.18
C LEU A 50 -11.16 7.17 21.81
N VAL A 51 -11.92 6.18 21.31
CA VAL A 51 -12.70 6.30 20.06
C VAL A 51 -13.62 7.51 20.12
N GLU A 52 -14.42 7.66 21.17
CA GLU A 52 -15.32 8.82 21.32
C GLU A 52 -14.55 10.14 21.28
N LYS A 53 -13.43 10.24 22.01
CA LYS A 53 -12.63 11.46 22.08
C LYS A 53 -11.98 11.83 20.75
N VAL A 54 -11.44 10.84 20.02
CA VAL A 54 -10.88 11.07 18.69
C VAL A 54 -11.97 11.52 17.71
N LEU A 55 -13.14 10.88 17.72
CA LEU A 55 -14.26 11.25 16.85
C LEU A 55 -14.79 12.66 17.15
N LEU A 56 -14.87 13.04 18.42
CA LEU A 56 -15.22 14.41 18.82
C LEU A 56 -14.15 15.41 18.37
N GLY A 57 -12.87 15.09 18.50
CA GLY A 57 -11.76 15.93 18.02
C GLY A 57 -11.78 16.14 16.51
N VAL A 58 -12.16 15.11 15.74
CA VAL A 58 -12.40 15.20 14.29
C VAL A 58 -13.62 16.09 14.02
N ARG A 59 -14.78 15.79 14.62
CA ARG A 59 -16.04 16.48 14.33
C ARG A 59 -16.05 17.95 14.74
N ASP A 60 -15.54 18.25 15.93
CA ASP A 60 -15.69 19.53 16.61
C ASP A 60 -14.40 20.38 16.57
N LEU A 61 -13.48 20.07 15.65
CA LEU A 61 -12.21 20.79 15.52
C LEU A 61 -12.41 22.30 15.36
N GLU A 62 -11.89 23.07 16.30
CA GLU A 62 -11.86 24.54 16.21
C GLU A 62 -10.53 25.03 15.58
N ILE A 63 -10.61 25.59 14.38
CA ILE A 63 -9.41 26.00 13.62
C ILE A 63 -9.01 27.43 13.97
N LYS A 64 -8.01 27.55 14.84
CA LYS A 64 -7.34 28.82 15.18
C LYS A 64 -6.28 29.17 14.13
N GLN A 65 -6.25 30.42 13.67
CA GLN A 65 -5.34 30.87 12.61
C GLN A 65 -3.86 30.54 12.90
N GLY A 66 -3.38 30.85 14.10
CA GLY A 66 -1.98 30.55 14.46
C GLY A 66 -1.63 29.06 14.45
N ARG A 67 -2.58 28.16 14.76
CA ARG A 67 -2.35 26.70 14.66
C ARG A 67 -2.37 26.23 13.22
N PHE A 68 -3.25 26.81 12.41
CA PHE A 68 -3.26 26.58 10.97
C PHE A 68 -1.94 26.97 10.32
N ASP A 69 -1.39 28.14 10.63
CA ASP A 69 -0.14 28.61 10.03
C ASP A 69 1.03 27.66 10.35
N VAL A 70 1.11 27.18 11.60
CA VAL A 70 2.11 26.18 12.02
C VAL A 70 1.90 24.84 11.32
N ALA A 71 0.66 24.33 11.25
CA ALA A 71 0.35 23.07 10.57
C ALA A 71 0.66 23.17 9.06
N LYS A 72 0.32 24.30 8.42
CA LYS A 72 0.62 24.56 7.02
C LYS A 72 2.13 24.54 6.75
N GLU A 73 2.94 25.16 7.62
CA GLU A 73 4.40 25.12 7.46
C GLU A 73 4.97 23.72 7.70
N ARG A 74 4.47 22.96 8.69
CA ARG A 74 4.88 21.55 8.89
C ARG A 74 4.61 20.70 7.65
N VAL A 75 3.43 20.82 7.05
CA VAL A 75 3.08 20.11 5.81
C VAL A 75 3.98 20.56 4.65
N ARG A 76 4.30 21.85 4.59
CA ARG A 76 5.22 22.41 3.58
C ARG A 76 6.62 21.83 3.71
N GLU A 77 7.15 21.78 4.93
CA GLU A 77 8.44 21.15 5.23
C GLU A 77 8.42 19.66 4.90
N ALA A 78 7.35 18.94 5.25
CA ALA A 78 7.19 17.52 4.91
C ALA A 78 7.25 17.29 3.39
N TYR A 79 6.58 18.12 2.59
CA TYR A 79 6.64 18.03 1.13
C TYR A 79 8.00 18.41 0.55
N LYS A 80 8.71 19.40 1.13
CA LYS A 80 10.09 19.72 0.72
C LYS A 80 11.07 18.62 1.10
N ASN A 81 10.88 18.00 2.25
CA ASN A 81 11.73 16.94 2.78
C ASN A 81 11.64 15.66 1.94
N PHE A 82 10.61 15.52 1.11
CA PHE A 82 10.49 14.41 0.16
C PHE A 82 11.71 14.27 -0.76
N ASP A 83 12.28 15.39 -1.23
CA ASP A 83 13.44 15.38 -2.14
C ASP A 83 14.73 14.89 -1.46
N TYR A 84 14.75 14.84 -0.13
CA TYR A 84 15.87 14.36 0.69
C TYR A 84 15.67 12.93 1.18
N MET A 85 14.53 12.31 0.88
CA MET A 85 14.29 10.90 1.20
C MET A 85 15.15 9.97 0.33
N ASP A 86 15.38 8.76 0.82
CA ASP A 86 16.10 7.73 0.05
C ASP A 86 15.47 7.49 -1.33
N PRO A 87 16.27 7.30 -2.39
CA PRO A 87 15.78 7.13 -3.77
C PRO A 87 14.66 6.10 -3.93
N TYR A 88 14.76 4.95 -3.26
CA TYR A 88 13.75 3.90 -3.36
C TYR A 88 12.38 4.33 -2.82
N ARG A 89 12.34 5.21 -1.80
CA ARG A 89 11.09 5.77 -1.25
C ARG A 89 10.47 6.77 -2.24
N GLN A 90 11.30 7.59 -2.88
CA GLN A 90 10.83 8.53 -3.91
C GLN A 90 10.24 7.79 -5.11
N ILE A 91 10.91 6.73 -5.57
CA ILE A 91 10.44 5.89 -6.69
C ILE A 91 9.06 5.30 -6.40
N ASN A 92 8.81 4.83 -5.17
CA ASN A 92 7.50 4.30 -4.80
C ASN A 92 6.38 5.35 -4.91
N ALA A 93 6.65 6.61 -4.56
CA ALA A 93 5.67 7.69 -4.72
C ALA A 93 5.40 7.99 -6.21
N PHE A 94 6.44 8.03 -7.04
CA PHE A 94 6.29 8.21 -8.49
C PHE A 94 5.56 7.02 -9.15
N ALA A 95 5.84 5.79 -8.73
CA ALA A 95 5.15 4.59 -9.22
C ALA A 95 3.65 4.67 -8.89
N ARG A 96 3.29 5.04 -7.66
CA ARG A 96 1.89 5.25 -7.27
C ARG A 96 1.22 6.35 -8.10
N MET A 97 1.90 7.47 -8.34
CA MET A 97 1.38 8.56 -9.17
C MET A 97 1.09 8.11 -10.61
N LEU A 98 1.99 7.31 -11.19
CA LEU A 98 1.89 6.83 -12.57
C LEU A 98 0.87 5.71 -12.72
N ILE A 99 0.74 4.79 -11.76
CA ILE A 99 -0.12 3.61 -11.89
C ILE A 99 -1.56 3.89 -11.44
N SER A 100 -1.77 4.77 -10.45
CA SER A 100 -3.11 5.04 -9.92
C SER A 100 -3.88 6.00 -10.82
N GLU A 101 -5.20 5.81 -11.01
CA GLU A 101 -6.05 6.75 -11.76
C GLU A 101 -5.92 8.19 -11.22
N ARG A 102 -6.11 8.36 -9.91
CA ARG A 102 -6.07 9.66 -9.22
C ARG A 102 -5.04 9.61 -8.10
N SER A 103 -3.92 10.29 -8.33
CA SER A 103 -2.85 10.42 -7.36
C SER A 103 -2.03 11.65 -7.72
N TRP A 104 -1.51 12.32 -6.70
CA TRP A 104 -0.75 13.56 -6.83
C TRP A 104 0.57 13.39 -6.09
N ALA A 105 1.65 13.85 -6.70
CA ALA A 105 2.96 13.81 -6.06
C ALA A 105 3.16 14.98 -5.09
N PRO A 106 4.08 14.84 -4.11
CA PRO A 106 4.35 15.88 -3.12
C PRO A 106 4.69 17.25 -3.72
N PHE A 107 5.42 17.31 -4.84
CA PHE A 107 5.75 18.57 -5.50
C PHE A 107 4.51 19.30 -6.04
N GLN A 108 3.53 18.58 -6.60
CA GLN A 108 2.27 19.16 -7.06
C GLN A 108 1.44 19.70 -5.88
N MET A 109 1.43 18.94 -4.78
CA MET A 109 0.76 19.38 -3.55
C MET A 109 1.44 20.61 -2.94
N LEU A 110 2.77 20.70 -3.03
CA LEU A 110 3.55 21.84 -2.55
C LEU A 110 3.28 23.12 -3.34
N GLU A 111 3.05 23.01 -4.66
CA GLU A 111 2.69 24.15 -5.52
C GLU A 111 1.33 24.74 -5.17
N GLU A 112 0.36 23.90 -4.81
CA GLU A 112 -1.01 24.32 -4.47
C GLU A 112 -1.16 24.77 -3.00
N LEU A 113 -0.26 24.31 -2.11
CA LEU A 113 -0.33 24.59 -0.68
C LEU A 113 -0.42 26.08 -0.32
N PRO A 114 0.30 27.03 -0.97
CA PRO A 114 0.20 28.45 -0.67
C PRO A 114 -1.22 29.01 -0.77
N ALA A 115 -2.02 28.54 -1.73
CA ALA A 115 -3.39 29.00 -1.96
C ALA A 115 -4.38 28.56 -0.86
N VAL A 116 -4.06 27.50 -0.12
CA VAL A 116 -4.94 26.97 0.94
C VAL A 116 -5.00 27.94 2.12
N THR A 117 -6.20 28.30 2.55
CA THR A 117 -6.46 29.17 3.71
C THR A 117 -7.09 28.39 4.87
N ALA A 118 -7.09 28.98 6.06
CA ALA A 118 -7.78 28.40 7.22
C ALA A 118 -9.29 28.29 6.98
N GLU A 119 -9.86 29.24 6.23
CA GLU A 119 -11.30 29.27 5.93
C GLU A 119 -11.73 28.15 4.99
N ASP A 120 -10.86 27.76 4.05
CA ASP A 120 -11.10 26.60 3.19
C ASP A 120 -11.26 25.33 4.03
N ILE A 121 -10.43 25.15 5.06
CA ILE A 121 -10.52 23.98 5.95
C ILE A 121 -11.77 24.07 6.84
N ARG A 122 -12.08 25.25 7.40
CA ARG A 122 -13.29 25.47 8.22
C ARG A 122 -14.58 25.17 7.47
N SER A 123 -14.62 25.48 6.18
CA SER A 123 -15.81 25.26 5.34
C SER A 123 -15.88 23.84 4.76
N TYR A 124 -14.74 23.28 4.34
CA TYR A 124 -14.69 21.99 3.65
C TYR A 124 -14.96 20.79 4.57
N PHE A 125 -14.32 20.72 5.75
CA PHE A 125 -14.39 19.51 6.59
C PHE A 125 -15.76 19.25 7.20
N PRO A 126 -16.53 20.24 7.68
CA PRO A 126 -17.90 20.01 8.08
C PRO A 126 -18.75 19.44 6.93
N GLY A 127 -18.51 19.87 5.68
CA GLY A 127 -19.15 19.32 4.49
C GLY A 127 -18.75 17.87 4.22
N LEU A 128 -17.45 17.56 4.30
CA LEU A 128 -16.93 16.20 4.16
C LEU A 128 -17.50 15.26 5.23
N LEU A 129 -17.57 15.72 6.49
CA LEU A 129 -18.09 14.92 7.60
C LEU A 129 -19.62 14.74 7.56
N ARG A 130 -20.32 15.62 6.83
CA ARG A 130 -21.76 15.59 6.72
C ARG A 130 -22.26 14.45 5.84
N GLN A 131 -21.55 14.05 4.80
CA GLN A 131 -21.97 12.95 3.93
C GLN A 131 -20.81 12.03 3.59
N MET A 132 -20.86 10.80 4.08
CA MET A 132 -19.78 9.82 3.88
C MET A 132 -20.29 8.38 3.89
N HIS A 133 -19.43 7.49 3.41
CA HIS A 133 -19.49 6.06 3.68
C HIS A 133 -18.45 5.73 4.75
N ILE A 134 -18.79 4.86 5.70
CA ILE A 134 -17.92 4.46 6.81
C ILE A 134 -17.74 2.96 6.77
N GLU A 135 -16.48 2.53 6.68
CA GLU A 135 -16.08 1.14 6.85
C GLU A 135 -15.32 1.01 8.16
N ILE A 136 -15.69 0.01 8.95
CA ILE A 136 -15.11 -0.21 10.28
C ILE A 136 -14.68 -1.68 10.35
N LEU A 137 -13.42 -1.90 10.70
CA LEU A 137 -12.92 -3.18 11.15
C LEU A 137 -12.68 -3.11 12.66
N VAL A 138 -13.37 -3.97 13.40
CA VAL A 138 -13.09 -4.20 14.83
C VAL A 138 -12.54 -5.62 14.93
N HIS A 139 -11.30 -5.75 15.40
CA HIS A 139 -10.63 -7.04 15.49
C HIS A 139 -9.84 -7.14 16.80
N ASP A 140 -10.39 -7.92 17.74
CA ASP A 140 -9.77 -8.21 19.05
C ASP A 140 -10.58 -9.31 19.79
N ASN A 141 -10.24 -9.59 21.04
CA ASN A 141 -11.04 -10.34 22.00
C ASN A 141 -12.27 -9.55 22.51
N LEU A 142 -13.07 -8.97 21.60
CA LEU A 142 -14.32 -8.28 21.89
C LEU A 142 -15.52 -9.14 21.52
N TYR A 143 -16.66 -8.91 22.18
CA TYR A 143 -17.91 -9.51 21.76
C TYR A 143 -18.49 -8.75 20.56
N LYS A 144 -19.40 -9.41 19.82
CA LYS A 144 -20.11 -8.79 18.68
C LYS A 144 -20.85 -7.53 19.13
N GLU A 145 -21.42 -7.56 20.32
CA GLU A 145 -22.14 -6.46 20.94
C GLU A 145 -21.24 -5.23 21.16
N ASP A 146 -19.99 -5.44 21.57
CA ASP A 146 -19.02 -4.36 21.77
C ASP A 146 -18.66 -3.69 20.44
N ALA A 147 -18.42 -4.50 19.40
CA ALA A 147 -18.16 -3.99 18.05
C ALA A 147 -19.37 -3.20 17.49
N LEU A 148 -20.59 -3.69 17.74
CA LEU A 148 -21.81 -2.98 17.38
C LEU A 148 -21.98 -1.69 18.18
N ASN A 149 -21.56 -1.66 19.45
CA ASN A 149 -21.59 -0.46 20.28
C ASN A 149 -20.59 0.59 19.80
N ILE A 150 -19.38 0.18 19.40
CA ILE A 150 -18.40 1.08 18.74
C ILE A 150 -19.00 1.64 17.44
N THR A 151 -19.65 0.79 16.63
CA THR A 151 -20.30 1.23 15.38
C THR A 151 -21.43 2.23 15.65
N LYS A 152 -22.25 2.00 16.68
CA LYS A 152 -23.29 2.94 17.11
C LYS A 152 -22.71 4.26 17.59
N LEU A 153 -21.61 4.22 18.34
CA LEU A 153 -20.88 5.41 18.82
C LEU A 153 -20.35 6.25 17.66
N VAL A 154 -19.75 5.63 16.65
CA VAL A 154 -19.29 6.32 15.43
C VAL A 154 -20.47 7.01 14.74
N LYS A 155 -21.58 6.29 14.53
CA LYS A 155 -22.80 6.84 13.90
C LYS A 155 -23.43 7.97 14.70
N SER A 156 -23.52 7.83 16.02
CA SER A 156 -24.16 8.82 16.90
C SER A 156 -23.31 10.08 17.07
N THR A 157 -21.99 9.94 16.99
CA THR A 157 -21.02 11.04 17.08
C THR A 157 -20.96 11.80 15.78
N LEU A 158 -20.61 11.16 14.66
CA LEU A 158 -20.42 11.85 13.38
C LEU A 158 -21.74 12.24 12.68
N ARG A 159 -22.81 11.45 12.90
CA ARG A 159 -24.15 11.66 12.31
C ARG A 159 -24.12 11.93 10.79
N PRO A 160 -23.42 11.13 9.98
CA PRO A 160 -23.30 11.40 8.56
C PRO A 160 -24.60 11.04 7.82
N TYR A 161 -24.92 11.80 6.78
CA TYR A 161 -25.77 11.33 5.69
C TYR A 161 -25.02 10.24 4.91
N ARG A 162 -25.75 9.21 4.50
CA ARG A 162 -25.16 8.11 3.73
C ARG A 162 -24.71 8.61 2.36
N LEU A 163 -23.48 8.31 1.98
CA LEU A 163 -23.00 8.48 0.61
C LEU A 163 -23.60 7.36 -0.27
N PRO A 164 -24.30 7.67 -1.38
CA PRO A 164 -24.86 6.67 -2.28
C PRO A 164 -23.77 5.74 -2.84
N GLU A 165 -24.09 4.46 -3.00
CA GLU A 165 -23.14 3.43 -3.49
C GLU A 165 -22.55 3.76 -4.87
N SER A 166 -23.33 4.40 -5.74
CA SER A 166 -22.85 4.87 -7.05
C SER A 166 -21.78 5.95 -6.99
N GLN A 167 -21.60 6.59 -5.83
CA GLN A 167 -20.58 7.62 -5.59
C GLN A 167 -19.37 7.08 -4.83
N TRP A 168 -19.35 5.78 -4.50
CA TRP A 168 -18.20 5.19 -3.83
C TRP A 168 -17.00 5.14 -4.78
N PRO A 169 -15.83 5.64 -4.38
CA PRO A 169 -14.67 5.73 -5.25
C PRO A 169 -14.07 4.35 -5.53
N SER A 170 -14.26 3.80 -6.73
CA SER A 170 -13.61 2.56 -7.13
C SER A 170 -12.11 2.73 -7.37
N ARG A 171 -11.30 1.80 -6.88
CA ARG A 171 -9.86 1.77 -7.20
C ARG A 171 -9.64 1.23 -8.60
N ARG A 172 -8.95 2.00 -9.43
CA ARG A 172 -8.52 1.61 -10.78
C ARG A 172 -7.04 1.94 -10.98
N ALA A 173 -6.36 1.01 -11.64
CA ALA A 173 -4.99 1.18 -12.08
C ALA A 173 -4.97 1.48 -13.58
N ILE A 174 -3.89 2.08 -14.04
CA ILE A 174 -3.63 2.31 -15.45
C ILE A 174 -3.15 1.00 -16.09
N ALA A 175 -3.83 0.59 -17.16
CA ALA A 175 -3.37 -0.53 -17.97
C ALA A 175 -2.15 -0.07 -18.78
N LEU A 176 -0.97 -0.57 -18.40
CA LEU A 176 0.26 -0.27 -19.11
C LEU A 176 0.23 -0.90 -20.52
N PRO A 177 0.73 -0.21 -21.55
CA PRO A 177 0.83 -0.75 -22.91
C PRO A 177 1.98 -1.75 -23.03
N ASN A 178 1.98 -2.56 -24.08
CA ASN A 178 2.92 -3.69 -24.19
C ASN A 178 4.34 -3.26 -24.66
N GLY A 179 5.46 -3.70 -24.04
CA GLY A 179 6.86 -3.45 -24.45
C GLY A 179 7.99 -3.86 -23.47
N ALA A 180 9.27 -3.89 -23.91
CA ALA A 180 10.37 -4.87 -23.62
C ALA A 180 11.55 -4.51 -22.61
N ASN A 181 12.50 -5.47 -22.47
CA ASN A 181 13.89 -5.56 -21.91
C ASN A 181 14.19 -6.40 -20.62
N HIS A 182 15.25 -7.25 -20.72
CA HIS A 182 15.61 -8.57 -20.10
C HIS A 182 16.25 -8.63 -18.70
N LEU A 183 15.97 -9.72 -17.96
CA LEU A 183 16.87 -10.54 -17.10
C LEU A 183 16.02 -11.76 -16.64
N TYR A 184 16.59 -12.96 -16.38
CA TYR A 184 15.96 -14.13 -15.69
C TYR A 184 15.43 -15.37 -16.47
N GLU A 185 15.54 -15.47 -17.80
CA GLU A 185 15.01 -16.64 -18.54
C GLU A 185 15.82 -17.94 -18.40
N ARG A 186 17.14 -17.84 -18.20
CA ARG A 186 18.03 -19.03 -18.17
C ARG A 186 17.76 -19.91 -16.95
N ASP A 187 17.60 -19.32 -15.76
CA ASP A 187 17.50 -20.07 -14.51
C ASP A 187 16.22 -20.93 -14.45
N LEU A 188 15.09 -20.42 -14.96
CA LEU A 188 13.82 -21.16 -14.98
C LEU A 188 13.85 -22.36 -15.95
N ARG A 189 14.59 -22.27 -17.06
CA ARG A 189 14.71 -23.37 -18.03
C ARG A 189 15.69 -24.45 -17.60
N SER A 190 16.77 -24.08 -16.92
CA SER A 190 17.78 -25.03 -16.43
C SER A 190 17.42 -25.65 -15.08
N MET A 191 16.34 -25.22 -14.43
CA MET A 191 15.87 -25.73 -13.15
C MET A 191 15.38 -27.18 -13.28
N THR A 192 15.84 -28.06 -12.39
CA THR A 192 15.35 -29.44 -12.32
C THR A 192 13.95 -29.48 -11.70
N ASP A 193 13.22 -30.59 -11.90
CA ASP A 193 11.88 -30.73 -11.31
C ASP A 193 11.94 -30.77 -9.78
N GLU A 194 13.05 -31.25 -9.21
CA GLU A 194 13.31 -31.27 -7.77
C GLU A 194 13.44 -29.85 -7.22
N THR A 195 14.28 -29.01 -7.83
CA THR A 195 14.44 -27.61 -7.41
C THR A 195 13.15 -26.81 -7.58
N PHE A 196 12.36 -27.09 -8.62
CA PHE A 196 11.04 -26.48 -8.79
C PHE A 196 10.11 -26.82 -7.62
N LYS A 197 10.04 -28.11 -7.26
CA LYS A 197 9.25 -28.57 -6.10
C LYS A 197 9.74 -27.97 -4.79
N GLU A 198 11.05 -27.77 -4.62
CA GLU A 198 11.58 -27.08 -3.43
C GLU A 198 11.08 -25.62 -3.34
N HIS A 199 11.04 -24.89 -4.45
CA HIS A 199 10.46 -23.54 -4.50
C HIS A 199 8.95 -23.53 -4.25
N GLU A 200 8.22 -24.50 -4.81
CA GLU A 200 6.80 -24.69 -4.57
C GLU A 200 6.50 -24.93 -3.09
N ILE A 201 7.18 -25.91 -2.46
CA ILE A 201 7.08 -26.20 -1.02
C ILE A 201 7.45 -24.97 -0.19
N GLY A 202 8.50 -24.24 -0.57
CA GLY A 202 8.90 -23.00 0.10
C GLY A 202 7.80 -21.92 0.04
N LEU A 203 7.12 -21.77 -1.09
CA LEU A 203 6.02 -20.83 -1.26
C LEU A 203 4.78 -21.27 -0.47
N VAL A 204 4.43 -22.55 -0.51
CA VAL A 204 3.33 -23.13 0.28
C VAL A 204 3.58 -22.91 1.77
N ASN A 205 4.79 -23.20 2.26
CA ASN A 205 5.16 -22.95 3.66
C ASN A 205 5.04 -21.47 4.04
N LYS A 206 5.45 -20.56 3.14
CA LYS A 206 5.31 -19.11 3.37
C LYS A 206 3.84 -18.67 3.38
N ARG A 207 2.98 -19.28 2.55
CA ARG A 207 1.54 -19.01 2.53
C ARG A 207 0.81 -19.59 3.75
N LEU A 208 1.30 -20.71 4.28
CA LEU A 208 0.78 -21.37 5.47
C LEU A 208 1.40 -20.85 6.79
N GLU A 209 2.35 -19.92 6.73
CA GLU A 209 2.95 -19.33 7.93
C GLU A 209 1.85 -18.66 8.78
N LYS A 210 1.72 -19.12 10.02
CA LYS A 210 0.76 -18.55 10.97
C LYS A 210 1.17 -17.12 11.32
N LEU A 211 0.18 -16.24 11.40
CA LEU A 211 0.38 -14.86 11.82
C LEU A 211 0.86 -14.83 13.28
N LYS A 212 1.85 -13.97 13.56
CA LYS A 212 2.58 -13.99 14.84
C LYS A 212 1.88 -13.18 15.93
N ASN A 213 1.01 -12.25 15.54
CA ASN A 213 0.32 -11.37 16.46
C ASN A 213 -0.98 -10.82 15.84
N LEU A 214 -1.84 -10.27 16.69
CA LEU A 214 -3.12 -9.67 16.31
C LEU A 214 -2.95 -8.58 15.24
N GLY A 215 -1.91 -7.75 15.33
CA GLY A 215 -1.67 -6.66 14.38
C GLY A 215 -1.42 -7.15 12.96
N GLN A 216 -0.70 -8.26 12.78
CA GLN A 216 -0.50 -8.90 11.48
C GLN A 216 -1.81 -9.44 10.90
N GLU A 217 -2.66 -10.02 11.73
CA GLU A 217 -3.98 -10.51 11.34
C GLU A 217 -4.95 -9.37 10.99
N THR A 218 -5.01 -8.31 11.82
CA THR A 218 -5.78 -7.10 11.52
C THR A 218 -5.33 -6.47 10.20
N SER A 219 -4.02 -6.34 9.97
CA SER A 219 -3.47 -5.76 8.75
C SER A 219 -3.85 -6.56 7.51
N ARG A 220 -3.89 -7.89 7.64
CA ARG A 220 -4.34 -8.79 6.57
C ARG A 220 -5.81 -8.56 6.25
N PHE A 221 -6.71 -8.60 7.23
CA PHE A 221 -8.13 -8.32 7.01
C PHE A 221 -8.36 -6.92 6.45
N TRP A 222 -7.64 -5.92 6.94
CA TRP A 222 -7.74 -4.56 6.44
C TRP A 222 -7.28 -4.44 4.98
N THR A 223 -6.31 -5.22 4.55
CA THR A 223 -5.90 -5.30 3.14
C THR A 223 -7.04 -5.84 2.26
N HIS A 224 -7.77 -6.85 2.73
CA HIS A 224 -8.94 -7.39 2.00
C HIS A 224 -10.12 -6.41 1.98
N ASN A 225 -10.33 -5.65 3.06
CA ASN A 225 -11.34 -4.58 3.08
C ASN A 225 -10.98 -3.48 2.10
N THR A 226 -9.78 -2.91 2.20
CA THR A 226 -9.35 -1.76 1.39
C THR A 226 -9.09 -2.09 -0.08
N SER A 227 -8.94 -3.37 -0.43
CA SER A 227 -8.88 -3.83 -1.82
C SER A 227 -10.26 -4.02 -2.46
N GLU A 228 -11.34 -4.05 -1.68
CA GLU A 228 -12.72 -4.32 -2.12
C GLU A 228 -12.92 -5.73 -2.73
N VAL A 229 -11.94 -6.62 -2.55
CA VAL A 229 -11.99 -8.02 -3.04
C VAL A 229 -12.57 -8.97 -1.99
N PHE A 230 -12.48 -8.62 -0.70
CA PHE A 230 -13.04 -9.36 0.45
C PHE A 230 -12.67 -10.86 0.51
N ASP A 231 -11.47 -11.21 0.04
CA ASP A 231 -10.97 -12.58 0.06
C ASP A 231 -10.33 -12.94 1.42
N PHE A 232 -11.13 -12.97 2.48
CA PHE A 232 -10.64 -13.26 3.84
C PHE A 232 -10.13 -14.70 4.03
N GLU A 233 -10.40 -15.59 3.07
CA GLU A 233 -10.01 -17.01 3.09
C GLU A 233 -8.67 -17.26 2.37
N GLN A 234 -7.96 -16.22 1.93
CA GLN A 234 -6.70 -16.36 1.17
C GLN A 234 -5.53 -17.01 1.96
N GLY A 235 -5.72 -17.50 3.19
CA GLY A 235 -4.71 -18.26 3.95
C GLY A 235 -5.03 -18.37 5.44
N PRO A 236 -4.04 -18.71 6.30
CA PRO A 236 -4.32 -19.17 7.66
C PRO A 236 -4.94 -18.08 8.56
N CYS A 237 -6.26 -18.24 8.74
CA CYS A 237 -7.18 -17.77 9.78
C CYS A 237 -6.83 -18.14 11.23
N SER A 238 -6.70 -17.23 12.22
CA SER A 238 -6.84 -17.63 13.63
C SER A 238 -8.31 -17.70 14.09
N LEU A 239 -9.24 -17.21 13.28
CA LEU A 239 -10.63 -16.98 13.70
C LEU A 239 -11.52 -18.21 13.76
N THR A 240 -11.01 -19.40 13.47
CA THR A 240 -11.89 -20.55 13.26
C THR A 240 -11.27 -21.78 13.94
N ASN A 241 -11.95 -22.30 14.97
CA ASN A 241 -11.62 -23.55 15.68
C ASN A 241 -12.54 -24.73 15.29
N SER A 242 -13.30 -24.61 14.19
CA SER A 242 -14.18 -25.66 13.69
C SER A 242 -13.44 -26.69 12.82
N VAL A 243 -13.84 -27.96 12.96
CA VAL A 243 -13.25 -29.15 12.34
C VAL A 243 -13.40 -29.18 10.80
N ASP A 244 -14.23 -28.31 10.21
CA ASP A 244 -14.43 -28.21 8.75
C ASP A 244 -13.31 -27.42 8.00
N GLN A 245 -12.30 -26.94 8.72
CA GLN A 245 -11.25 -26.04 8.20
C GLN A 245 -10.01 -26.67 7.56
N ILE A 246 -10.10 -27.92 7.12
CA ILE A 246 -9.05 -28.43 6.22
C ILE A 246 -9.29 -27.92 4.78
N SER A 247 -10.44 -27.30 4.48
CA SER A 247 -10.82 -26.90 3.11
C SER A 247 -10.63 -25.43 2.74
N THR A 248 -10.47 -24.49 3.68
CA THR A 248 -10.58 -23.04 3.36
C THR A 248 -9.29 -22.23 3.58
N ALA A 249 -8.31 -22.75 4.31
CA ALA A 249 -6.99 -22.10 4.43
C ALA A 249 -6.12 -22.24 3.16
N TYR A 250 -6.66 -22.83 2.09
CA TYR A 250 -5.87 -23.37 1.00
C TYR A 250 -6.24 -22.83 -0.37
N ARG A 251 -7.07 -21.80 -0.59
CA ARG A 251 -7.32 -21.40 -2.01
C ARG A 251 -6.03 -20.99 -2.75
N ASP A 252 -5.12 -20.26 -2.10
CA ASP A 252 -3.81 -19.99 -2.69
C ASP A 252 -2.98 -21.28 -2.87
N VAL A 253 -3.00 -22.19 -1.89
CA VAL A 253 -2.22 -23.44 -1.91
C VAL A 253 -2.78 -24.45 -2.92
N GLU A 254 -4.09 -24.66 -2.97
CA GLU A 254 -4.86 -25.42 -3.98
C GLU A 254 -4.58 -24.93 -5.40
N ASN A 255 -4.27 -23.64 -5.57
CA ASN A 255 -3.88 -23.08 -6.86
C ASN A 255 -2.35 -23.17 -7.11
N ILE A 256 -1.53 -23.36 -6.07
CA ILE A 256 -0.08 -23.51 -6.17
C ILE A 256 0.33 -24.97 -6.42
N GLU A 257 -0.26 -25.93 -5.69
CA GLU A 257 0.04 -27.37 -5.79
C GLU A 257 -0.11 -27.97 -7.21
N PRO A 258 -1.09 -27.57 -8.04
CA PRO A 258 -1.18 -28.08 -9.40
C PRO A 258 -0.27 -27.34 -10.40
N LEU A 259 0.48 -26.32 -9.96
CA LEU A 259 1.37 -25.58 -10.86
C LEU A 259 2.49 -26.51 -11.34
N THR A 260 2.64 -26.59 -12.65
CA THR A 260 3.79 -27.24 -13.26
C THR A 260 4.77 -26.19 -13.81
N LYS A 261 5.75 -26.63 -14.59
CA LYS A 261 6.63 -25.74 -15.36
C LYS A 261 5.89 -24.86 -16.39
N ASP A 262 4.55 -24.92 -16.48
CA ASP A 262 3.69 -23.95 -17.18
C ASP A 262 3.91 -22.49 -16.74
N ILE A 263 4.58 -22.27 -15.61
CA ILE A 263 5.13 -20.95 -15.23
C ILE A 263 6.03 -20.36 -16.33
N LEU A 264 6.68 -21.19 -17.15
CA LEU A 264 7.43 -20.74 -18.32
C LEU A 264 6.52 -20.13 -19.39
N GLU A 265 5.31 -20.67 -19.60
CA GLU A 265 4.34 -20.08 -20.52
C GLU A 265 3.87 -18.72 -20.01
N PHE A 266 3.53 -18.63 -18.71
CA PHE A 266 3.21 -17.36 -18.07
C PHE A 266 4.35 -16.34 -18.19
N PHE A 267 5.59 -16.75 -17.93
CA PHE A 267 6.77 -15.91 -18.08
C PHE A 267 6.93 -15.46 -19.53
N ASN A 268 6.86 -16.39 -20.50
CA ASN A 268 6.99 -16.11 -21.92
C ASN A 268 5.88 -15.17 -22.43
N GLN A 269 4.69 -15.24 -21.85
CA GLN A 269 3.55 -14.40 -22.22
C GLN A 269 3.55 -13.03 -21.55
N TYR A 270 3.84 -12.92 -20.25
CA TYR A 270 3.62 -11.65 -19.53
C TYR A 270 4.90 -10.93 -19.11
N ILE A 271 6.02 -11.64 -19.00
CA ILE A 271 7.27 -11.09 -18.43
C ILE A 271 8.39 -11.02 -19.48
N HIS A 272 8.44 -11.97 -20.41
CA HIS A 272 9.52 -12.12 -21.37
C HIS A 272 9.55 -10.92 -22.33
N PRO A 273 10.73 -10.30 -22.55
CA PRO A 273 10.87 -9.09 -23.38
C PRO A 273 10.34 -9.19 -24.80
N SER A 274 10.42 -10.36 -25.43
CA SER A 274 9.90 -10.57 -26.79
C SER A 274 8.39 -10.75 -26.84
N SER A 275 7.73 -10.84 -25.67
CA SER A 275 6.27 -10.96 -25.63
C SER A 275 5.57 -9.72 -26.16
N SER A 276 4.55 -9.95 -26.99
CA SER A 276 3.66 -8.90 -27.48
C SER A 276 2.67 -8.41 -26.42
N THR A 277 2.47 -9.14 -25.30
CA THR A 277 1.52 -8.84 -24.21
C THR A 277 2.19 -8.34 -22.93
N ARG A 278 3.52 -8.34 -22.85
CA ARG A 278 4.26 -7.82 -21.70
C ARG A 278 4.05 -6.32 -21.55
N ALA A 279 3.70 -5.83 -20.37
CA ALA A 279 3.67 -4.40 -20.08
C ALA A 279 4.75 -4.01 -19.04
N LYS A 280 5.51 -2.94 -19.29
CA LYS A 280 6.63 -2.50 -18.42
C LYS A 280 6.58 -1.00 -18.20
N LEU A 281 6.70 -0.59 -16.93
CA LEU A 281 7.01 0.78 -16.53
C LEU A 281 8.38 0.78 -15.83
N SER A 282 9.21 1.77 -16.11
CA SER A 282 10.52 1.94 -15.47
C SER A 282 10.70 3.38 -15.05
N ILE A 283 11.09 3.59 -13.80
CA ILE A 283 11.25 4.91 -13.19
C ILE A 283 12.73 5.04 -12.81
N HIS A 284 13.41 6.00 -13.42
CA HIS A 284 14.84 6.21 -13.21
C HIS A 284 15.02 7.51 -12.41
N LEU A 285 15.51 7.40 -11.18
CA LEU A 285 15.94 8.55 -10.38
C LEU A 285 17.45 8.75 -10.59
N ILE A 286 17.85 9.90 -11.14
CA ILE A 286 19.25 10.20 -11.44
C ILE A 286 19.93 10.83 -10.22
N ALA A 287 21.07 10.29 -9.80
CA ALA A 287 21.82 10.83 -8.67
C ALA A 287 22.44 12.20 -8.99
N ARG A 288 22.40 13.12 -8.01
CA ARG A 288 22.85 14.53 -8.15
C ARG A 288 24.33 14.68 -8.57
N ALA A 289 25.18 13.70 -8.30
CA ALA A 289 26.62 13.73 -8.63
C ALA A 289 26.96 13.26 -10.06
N SER A 290 26.00 12.78 -10.85
CA SER A 290 26.27 12.17 -12.16
C SER A 290 26.33 13.16 -13.34
N THR A 291 26.40 14.46 -13.09
CA THR A 291 26.65 15.46 -14.14
C THR A 291 28.16 15.60 -14.39
N GLY A 292 28.75 14.53 -14.91
CA GLY A 292 30.15 14.47 -15.31
C GLY A 292 30.40 13.24 -16.17
N THR A 293 30.12 13.38 -17.47
CA THR A 293 30.57 12.51 -18.57
C THR A 293 30.26 11.01 -18.46
N SER A 294 29.30 10.57 -19.30
CA SER A 294 29.07 9.19 -19.75
C SER A 294 28.59 8.17 -18.70
N ALA A 295 27.30 7.83 -18.77
CA ALA A 295 26.72 6.62 -18.17
C ALA A 295 27.16 5.32 -18.90
N ALA A 296 28.42 5.24 -19.36
CA ALA A 296 28.95 4.07 -20.04
C ALA A 296 30.43 3.72 -19.72
N ALA A 297 31.06 4.28 -18.68
CA ALA A 297 32.47 3.96 -18.38
C ALA A 297 32.87 4.01 -16.89
N GLY A 298 31.97 3.59 -15.99
CA GLY A 298 32.12 3.78 -14.53
C GLY A 298 32.50 2.56 -13.69
N ASP A 299 32.99 1.45 -14.25
CA ASP A 299 33.18 0.19 -13.50
C ASP A 299 34.62 -0.11 -13.03
N CYS A 300 35.55 0.85 -13.01
CA CYS A 300 36.95 0.54 -12.67
C CYS A 300 37.58 1.27 -11.48
N ALA A 301 36.89 2.15 -10.74
CA ALA A 301 37.58 3.01 -9.76
C ALA A 301 37.28 2.77 -8.26
N ALA A 302 36.32 1.93 -7.87
CA ALA A 302 35.91 1.81 -6.46
C ALA A 302 36.60 0.66 -5.67
N ALA A 303 37.60 -0.01 -6.23
CA ALA A 303 38.16 -1.24 -5.66
C ALA A 303 39.30 -1.05 -4.63
N ALA A 304 39.74 0.17 -4.34
CA ALA A 304 41.02 0.38 -3.66
C ALA A 304 40.98 0.57 -2.12
N GLU A 305 39.82 0.76 -1.48
CA GLU A 305 39.79 1.19 -0.06
C GLU A 305 39.02 0.29 0.91
N ASN A 306 38.59 -0.91 0.52
CA ASN A 306 37.91 -1.82 1.47
C ASN A 306 38.34 -3.29 1.29
N PRO A 307 39.16 -3.85 2.20
CA PRO A 307 39.65 -5.22 2.09
C PRO A 307 38.56 -6.30 2.27
N ASP A 308 37.36 -5.93 2.74
CA ASP A 308 36.20 -6.83 2.81
C ASP A 308 35.40 -6.88 1.50
N ALA A 309 35.64 -5.93 0.58
CA ALA A 309 35.00 -5.91 -0.74
C ALA A 309 35.60 -6.93 -1.71
N SER A 310 36.85 -7.38 -1.50
CA SER A 310 37.46 -8.43 -2.33
C SER A 310 36.84 -9.80 -2.08
N VAL A 311 36.41 -10.09 -0.84
CA VAL A 311 35.76 -11.36 -0.46
C VAL A 311 34.32 -11.43 -0.99
N LEU A 312 33.63 -10.28 -1.05
CA LEU A 312 32.33 -10.16 -1.72
C LEU A 312 32.45 -10.26 -3.24
N ARG A 313 33.54 -9.75 -3.84
CA ARG A 313 33.85 -9.93 -5.26
C ARG A 313 34.19 -11.37 -5.62
N GLU A 314 34.98 -12.10 -4.84
CA GLU A 314 35.26 -13.52 -5.14
C GLU A 314 33.97 -14.36 -5.17
N ASN A 315 33.01 -14.08 -4.29
CA ASN A 315 31.71 -14.76 -4.31
C ASN A 315 30.79 -14.30 -5.45
N GLN A 316 30.92 -13.05 -5.93
CA GLN A 316 30.21 -12.57 -7.13
C GLN A 316 30.86 -13.07 -8.43
N ASP A 317 32.19 -13.20 -8.45
CA ASP A 317 32.98 -13.68 -9.59
C ASP A 317 32.83 -15.21 -9.75
N LEU A 318 32.59 -15.96 -8.66
CA LEU A 318 32.19 -17.38 -8.73
C LEU A 318 30.80 -17.59 -9.36
N VAL A 319 29.91 -16.58 -9.30
CA VAL A 319 28.61 -16.61 -10.00
C VAL A 319 28.77 -16.17 -11.47
N ALA A 320 29.86 -15.48 -11.82
CA ALA A 320 30.16 -15.02 -13.17
C ALA A 320 30.81 -16.08 -14.08
N VAL A 321 31.06 -17.31 -13.60
CA VAL A 321 31.64 -18.41 -14.40
C VAL A 321 30.60 -19.13 -15.27
N ASN A 322 29.64 -18.41 -15.85
CA ASN A 322 28.70 -18.99 -16.82
C ASN A 322 28.36 -18.04 -17.98
N GLY A 323 29.38 -17.38 -18.54
CA GLY A 323 29.41 -16.94 -19.95
C GLY A 323 28.16 -16.21 -20.46
N TYR A 324 27.67 -15.22 -19.73
CA TYR A 324 26.56 -14.38 -20.16
C TYR A 324 27.07 -13.08 -20.77
N GLU A 325 26.99 -12.95 -22.10
CA GLU A 325 27.01 -11.65 -22.77
C GLU A 325 25.57 -11.11 -22.84
N PRO A 326 25.28 -9.91 -22.30
CA PRO A 326 23.95 -9.31 -22.42
C PRO A 326 23.71 -8.88 -23.87
N SER A 327 23.01 -9.72 -24.65
CA SER A 327 22.45 -9.28 -25.93
C SER A 327 21.23 -8.39 -25.66
N VAL A 328 21.43 -7.08 -25.76
CA VAL A 328 20.34 -6.10 -25.70
C VAL A 328 19.57 -6.20 -27.01
N SER A 329 18.44 -6.91 -27.03
CA SER A 329 17.57 -6.90 -28.20
C SER A 329 17.00 -5.48 -28.41
N ASN A 330 17.28 -4.91 -29.58
CA ASN A 330 17.02 -3.50 -29.92
C ASN A 330 15.55 -3.22 -30.31
N THR A 331 14.60 -4.07 -29.91
CA THR A 331 13.34 -4.21 -30.64
C THR A 331 12.22 -3.21 -30.29
N ARG A 332 12.29 -2.44 -29.19
CA ARG A 332 11.35 -1.34 -28.91
C ARG A 332 12.02 -0.18 -28.17
N ILE A 333 11.90 1.02 -28.71
CA ILE A 333 12.39 2.27 -28.11
C ILE A 333 11.48 2.62 -26.92
N PRO A 334 12.01 2.80 -25.70
CA PRO A 334 11.22 3.25 -24.56
C PRO A 334 10.53 4.58 -24.86
N VAL A 335 9.23 4.66 -24.61
CA VAL A 335 8.49 5.93 -24.70
C VAL A 335 8.74 6.71 -23.42
N LYS A 336 9.47 7.82 -23.54
CA LYS A 336 9.70 8.74 -22.42
C LYS A 336 8.39 9.45 -22.07
N VAL A 337 7.98 9.37 -20.81
CA VAL A 337 6.82 10.10 -20.30
C VAL A 337 7.25 11.52 -19.96
N GLU A 338 6.84 12.50 -20.79
CA GLU A 338 7.15 13.92 -20.56
C GLU A 338 6.04 14.65 -19.79
N ASN A 339 4.78 14.30 -20.07
CA ASN A 339 3.62 14.82 -19.35
C ASN A 339 2.78 13.65 -18.81
N VAL A 340 2.77 13.50 -17.50
CA VAL A 340 2.03 12.42 -16.82
C VAL A 340 0.52 12.53 -17.08
N LYS A 341 -0.05 13.73 -17.14
CA LYS A 341 -1.50 13.90 -17.33
C LYS A 341 -1.94 13.42 -18.71
N GLU A 342 -1.24 13.84 -19.76
CA GLU A 342 -1.52 13.43 -21.15
C GLU A 342 -1.26 11.94 -21.36
N TRP A 343 -0.15 11.43 -20.81
CA TRP A 343 0.17 10.01 -20.88
C TRP A 343 -0.93 9.15 -20.23
N LYS A 344 -1.39 9.51 -19.03
CA LYS A 344 -2.48 8.81 -18.34
C LYS A 344 -3.79 8.88 -19.13
N ALA A 345 -4.10 10.04 -19.73
CA ALA A 345 -5.31 10.22 -20.55
C ALA A 345 -5.31 9.37 -21.83
N SER A 346 -4.13 8.98 -22.33
CA SER A 346 -3.98 8.11 -23.51
C SER A 346 -4.18 6.62 -23.22
N LEU A 347 -4.24 6.22 -21.94
CA LEU A 347 -4.28 4.83 -21.51
C LEU A 347 -5.67 4.42 -20.99
N HIS A 348 -5.97 3.14 -21.13
CA HIS A 348 -7.18 2.56 -20.56
C HIS A 348 -7.03 2.33 -19.06
N LEU A 349 -8.14 2.47 -18.33
CA LEU A 349 -8.22 2.11 -16.92
C LEU A 349 -8.57 0.63 -16.78
N SER A 350 -8.05 0.00 -15.74
CA SER A 350 -8.46 -1.35 -15.34
C SER A 350 -9.96 -1.38 -14.98
N ALA A 351 -10.53 -2.59 -14.98
CA ALA A 351 -11.78 -2.82 -14.26
C ALA A 351 -11.59 -2.48 -12.77
N ALA A 352 -12.70 -2.12 -12.11
CA ALA A 352 -12.74 -2.00 -10.66
C ALA A 352 -12.58 -3.38 -10.01
N ALA A 353 -12.14 -3.42 -8.76
CA ALA A 353 -12.12 -4.64 -7.97
C ALA A 353 -13.52 -5.27 -7.94
N THR A 354 -13.57 -6.59 -8.05
CA THR A 354 -14.81 -7.37 -7.93
C THR A 354 -14.67 -8.26 -6.70
N PRO A 355 -15.64 -8.20 -5.75
CA PRO A 355 -15.65 -9.08 -4.60
C PRO A 355 -15.60 -10.56 -5.01
N VAL A 356 -14.74 -11.34 -4.37
CA VAL A 356 -14.71 -12.81 -4.53
C VAL A 356 -15.96 -13.43 -3.91
N ARG A 357 -16.43 -12.87 -2.79
CA ARG A 357 -17.68 -13.21 -2.10
C ARG A 357 -18.35 -11.95 -1.59
N GLY A 358 -19.69 -11.97 -1.45
CA GLY A 358 -20.43 -10.86 -0.88
C GLY A 358 -20.24 -10.78 0.64
N LEU A 359 -20.14 -9.56 1.21
CA LEU A 359 -20.00 -9.36 2.66
C LEU A 359 -21.11 -10.02 3.49
N THR A 360 -22.31 -10.17 2.92
CA THR A 360 -23.46 -10.83 3.57
C THR A 360 -23.22 -12.30 3.86
N GLU A 361 -22.30 -12.96 3.14
CA GLU A 361 -21.96 -14.36 3.35
C GLU A 361 -21.14 -14.58 4.64
N PHE A 362 -20.56 -13.51 5.21
CA PHE A 362 -19.78 -13.55 6.44
C PHE A 362 -20.58 -13.12 7.69
N ALA A 363 -21.90 -12.92 7.58
CA ALA A 363 -22.73 -12.34 8.64
C ALA A 363 -22.92 -13.23 9.89
N GLU A 364 -22.62 -14.53 9.79
CA GLU A 364 -22.86 -15.52 10.86
C GLU A 364 -21.69 -16.50 11.03
N PHE A 365 -20.58 -16.04 11.62
CA PHE A 365 -19.61 -16.95 12.23
C PHE A 365 -19.43 -16.61 13.71
N GLY A 366 -20.00 -17.47 14.57
CA GLY A 366 -19.62 -17.66 15.97
C GLY A 366 -19.83 -16.47 16.90
N SER A 367 -20.96 -16.44 17.60
CA SER A 367 -20.96 -15.83 18.94
C SER A 367 -19.90 -16.55 19.79
N LYS A 368 -18.96 -15.82 20.39
CA LYS A 368 -18.24 -16.36 21.56
C LYS A 368 -19.30 -16.65 22.63
N SER A 369 -19.59 -17.93 22.83
CA SER A 369 -20.41 -18.42 23.95
C SER A 369 -19.68 -18.22 25.27
#